data_AF-A0A2K2DB75-F1
#
_entry.id   AF-A0A2K2DB75-F1
#
_cell.length_a   1.000
_cell.length_b   1.000
_cell.length_c   1.000
_cell.angle_alpha   90.00
_cell.angle_beta   90.00
_cell.angle_gamma   90.00
#
_symmetry.space_group_name_H-M   'P 1'
#
loop_
_entity.id
_entity.type
_entity.pdbx_description
1 polymer ?
#
loop_
_entity_poly.entity_id
_entity_poly.type
_entity_poly.pdbx_seq_one_letter_code
_entity_poly.pdbx_strand_id
1 'polypeptide(L)'
;MHRRESGKTEQDKKSSSNASPSMSTQEANPIHLDDFEATSPVKADHMKRLIGKKAEKERQRRGKNVTSLEDSNVVMALDVVFSKRTEMEIARETARQEREMARETARQAREDAKEKRYVGALAMEQRKYEFEERKMEMEIINQDLSSLDDDQKEYYKMLRRDIIDRRSKRSI
;
A
#
# COMPACT_ATOMS: atom_id res chain seq x y z
N MET A 1 -32.46 14.52 -43.80
CA MET A 1 -33.76 14.10 -43.24
C MET A 1 -33.52 13.34 -41.94
N HIS A 2 -33.97 13.94 -40.82
CA HIS A 2 -34.33 13.30 -39.54
C HIS A 2 -33.25 12.77 -38.57
N ARG A 3 -32.79 13.73 -37.75
CA ARG A 3 -32.56 13.67 -36.29
C ARG A 3 -33.41 12.63 -35.54
N ARG A 4 -32.80 11.90 -34.60
CA ARG A 4 -33.46 11.44 -33.35
C ARG A 4 -32.53 11.63 -32.16
N GLU A 5 -32.90 12.56 -31.30
CA GLU A 5 -32.53 12.63 -29.89
C GLU A 5 -33.61 11.91 -29.08
N SER A 6 -33.20 11.19 -28.02
CA SER A 6 -33.94 10.92 -26.76
C SER A 6 -33.31 9.68 -26.08
N GLY A 7 -33.00 9.63 -24.79
CA GLY A 7 -33.29 10.53 -23.68
C GLY A 7 -32.51 10.15 -22.41
N LYS A 8 -32.56 11.06 -21.44
CA LYS A 8 -32.12 10.95 -20.04
C LYS A 8 -33.00 9.88 -19.33
N THR A 9 -32.70 9.24 -18.20
CA THR A 9 -32.17 9.62 -16.87
C THR A 9 -32.11 8.31 -16.06
N GLU A 10 -31.22 8.15 -15.08
CA GLU A 10 -31.61 7.77 -13.71
C GLU A 10 -30.45 7.92 -12.72
N GLN A 11 -30.77 8.64 -11.65
CA GLN A 11 -29.95 8.89 -10.47
C GLN A 11 -30.10 7.69 -9.54
N ASP A 12 -29.02 7.25 -8.91
CA ASP A 12 -29.12 6.65 -7.59
C ASP A 12 -27.94 7.09 -6.72
N LYS A 13 -28.23 8.05 -5.84
CA LYS A 13 -27.43 8.37 -4.67
C LYS A 13 -27.95 7.54 -3.52
N LYS A 14 -27.10 6.73 -2.89
CA LYS A 14 -27.40 6.17 -1.57
C LYS A 14 -26.26 6.49 -0.60
N SER A 15 -26.46 7.58 0.13
CA SER A 15 -25.74 7.90 1.35
C SER A 15 -26.39 7.12 2.49
N SER A 16 -25.64 6.35 3.28
CA SER A 16 -26.07 5.94 4.61
C SER A 16 -24.92 6.11 5.60
N SER A 17 -25.23 6.86 6.65
CA SER A 17 -24.34 7.42 7.67
C SER A 17 -23.89 6.42 8.73
N ASN A 18 -22.74 6.74 9.32
CA ASN A 18 -22.12 6.15 10.51
C ASN A 18 -23.04 6.12 11.74
N ALA A 19 -22.99 5.03 12.51
CA ALA A 19 -23.29 5.03 13.94
C ALA A 19 -22.65 3.80 14.63
N SER A 20 -21.66 4.05 15.49
CA SER A 20 -21.37 3.25 16.68
C SER A 20 -21.41 4.22 17.87
N PRO A 21 -21.97 3.83 19.03
CA PRO A 21 -21.07 3.55 20.15
C PRO A 21 -21.52 2.45 21.13
N SER A 22 -20.50 1.76 21.65
CA SER A 22 -20.25 1.24 23.01
C SER A 22 -21.36 0.70 23.91
N MET A 23 -21.09 -0.48 24.51
CA MET A 23 -21.48 -0.81 25.89
C MET A 23 -20.35 -1.55 26.61
N SER A 24 -20.16 -1.16 27.87
CA SER A 24 -19.12 -1.53 28.85
C SER A 24 -19.61 -2.66 29.80
N THR A 25 -18.69 -3.13 30.66
CA THR A 25 -18.79 -4.01 31.86
C THR A 25 -18.64 -5.53 31.59
N GLN A 26 -18.01 -6.37 32.44
CA GLN A 26 -17.54 -6.26 33.83
C GLN A 26 -16.50 -7.37 34.16
N GLU A 27 -16.00 -7.31 35.39
CA GLU A 27 -14.78 -7.87 36.00
C GLU A 27 -14.68 -9.40 36.20
N ALA A 28 -13.46 -9.78 36.57
CA ALA A 28 -12.91 -11.08 36.91
C ALA A 28 -13.58 -11.82 38.09
N ASN A 29 -13.33 -13.13 38.18
CA ASN A 29 -13.03 -13.78 39.46
C ASN A 29 -12.20 -15.07 39.32
N PRO A 30 -11.30 -15.37 40.30
CA PRO A 30 -10.40 -16.52 40.32
C PRO A 30 -11.02 -17.71 41.08
N ILE A 31 -10.64 -18.94 40.75
CA ILE A 31 -11.03 -20.13 41.53
C ILE A 31 -9.88 -20.52 42.46
N HIS A 32 -10.14 -20.35 43.75
CA HIS A 32 -9.33 -20.68 44.92
C HIS A 32 -9.84 -21.98 45.56
N LEU A 33 -8.88 -22.83 45.92
CA LEU A 33 -8.83 -23.95 46.89
C LEU A 33 -10.12 -24.40 47.60
N ASP A 34 -10.28 -25.72 47.77
CA ASP A 34 -10.36 -26.23 49.16
C ASP A 34 -9.92 -27.68 49.36
N ASP A 35 -9.31 -27.87 50.53
CA ASP A 35 -8.82 -29.08 51.17
C ASP A 35 -9.96 -30.05 51.56
N PHE A 36 -9.64 -31.35 51.65
CA PHE A 36 -10.34 -32.20 52.62
C PHE A 36 -9.39 -33.16 53.33
N GLU A 37 -9.35 -32.98 54.64
CA GLU A 37 -8.45 -33.55 55.62
C GLU A 37 -8.94 -34.92 56.14
N ALA A 38 -7.96 -35.80 56.36
CA ALA A 38 -7.85 -36.90 57.33
C ALA A 38 -9.02 -37.87 57.62
N THR A 39 -8.71 -39.17 57.52
CA THR A 39 -8.95 -40.13 58.62
C THR A 39 -8.09 -41.38 58.51
N SER A 40 -7.14 -41.52 59.44
CA SER A 40 -6.51 -42.78 59.88
C SER A 40 -7.31 -43.24 61.11
N PRO A 41 -7.59 -44.55 61.35
CA PRO A 41 -6.55 -45.51 61.74
C PRO A 41 -6.82 -46.98 61.36
N VAL A 42 -5.78 -47.81 61.46
CA VAL A 42 -5.73 -49.01 62.33
C VAL A 42 -4.58 -49.92 61.88
N LYS A 43 -3.83 -50.34 62.90
CA LYS A 43 -2.65 -51.19 62.86
C LYS A 43 -2.97 -52.56 62.27
N ALA A 44 -2.14 -53.03 61.35
CA ALA A 44 -1.96 -54.45 61.09
C ALA A 44 -0.47 -54.68 60.83
N ASP A 45 0.21 -55.12 61.88
CA ASP A 45 1.51 -55.78 61.81
C ASP A 45 1.35 -57.01 60.92
N HIS A 46 1.93 -56.95 59.72
CA HIS A 46 2.06 -58.10 58.85
C HIS A 46 3.50 -58.13 58.35
N MET A 47 4.32 -58.87 59.10
CA MET A 47 5.53 -59.56 58.67
C MET A 47 5.92 -59.24 57.22
N LYS A 48 6.82 -58.26 57.04
CA LYS A 48 7.40 -57.92 55.72
C LYS A 48 8.11 -59.16 55.18
N ARG A 49 7.41 -59.93 54.35
CA ARG A 49 7.98 -60.97 53.51
C ARG A 49 9.06 -60.29 52.65
N LEU A 50 10.31 -60.72 52.74
CA LEU A 50 11.38 -60.17 51.90
C LEU A 50 10.94 -60.29 50.44
N ILE A 51 10.61 -59.15 49.82
CA ILE A 51 10.28 -59.05 48.42
C ILE A 51 11.52 -59.53 47.68
N GLY A 52 11.42 -60.74 47.13
CA GLY A 52 12.51 -61.35 46.38
C GLY A 52 12.95 -60.40 45.28
N LYS A 53 14.27 -60.32 45.06
CA LYS A 53 15.00 -59.48 44.08
C LYS A 53 14.50 -59.57 42.62
N LYS A 54 13.44 -60.33 42.34
CA LYS A 54 12.80 -60.45 41.03
C LYS A 54 11.81 -59.33 40.72
N ALA A 55 11.10 -58.77 41.70
CA ALA A 55 10.11 -57.71 41.44
C ALA A 55 10.74 -56.32 41.18
N GLU A 56 11.91 -56.05 41.78
CA GLU A 56 12.64 -54.79 41.59
C GLU A 56 13.25 -54.69 40.17
N LYS A 57 13.69 -55.83 39.61
CA LYS A 57 14.20 -55.91 38.23
C LYS A 57 13.11 -55.65 37.19
N GLU A 58 11.85 -55.94 37.47
CA GLU A 58 10.74 -55.69 36.54
C GLU A 58 10.35 -54.21 36.53
N ARG A 59 10.38 -53.55 37.70
CA ARG A 59 10.11 -52.10 37.81
C ARG A 59 11.22 -51.25 37.18
N GLN A 60 12.50 -51.66 37.29
CA GLN A 60 13.62 -51.01 36.60
C GLN A 60 13.60 -51.16 35.07
N ARG A 61 12.84 -52.13 34.53
CA ARG A 61 12.69 -52.32 33.08
C ARG A 61 11.62 -51.42 32.45
N ARG A 62 10.75 -50.80 33.24
CA ARG A 62 9.71 -49.88 32.74
C ARG A 62 10.10 -48.40 32.77
N GLY A 63 11.33 -48.07 33.18
CA GLY A 63 11.78 -46.69 33.40
C GLY A 63 12.92 -46.24 32.49
N LYS A 64 13.11 -46.86 31.32
CA LYS A 64 14.01 -46.32 30.29
C LYS A 64 13.15 -45.83 29.15
N ASN A 65 12.90 -44.52 29.14
CA ASN A 65 12.60 -43.83 27.91
C ASN A 65 13.87 -43.97 27.06
N VAL A 66 13.97 -45.07 26.32
CA VAL A 66 14.85 -45.15 25.17
C VAL A 66 14.22 -44.16 24.21
N THR A 67 14.63 -42.90 24.29
CA THR A 67 14.50 -41.99 23.15
C THR A 67 15.24 -42.70 22.03
N SER A 68 14.48 -43.35 21.17
CA SER A 68 15.03 -44.27 20.19
C SER A 68 15.85 -43.46 19.19
N LEU A 69 16.88 -44.09 18.62
CA LEU A 69 17.60 -43.50 17.50
C LEU A 69 16.63 -43.09 16.38
N GLU A 70 15.55 -43.87 16.19
CA GLU A 70 14.38 -43.51 15.37
C GLU A 70 13.76 -42.15 15.73
N ASP A 71 13.48 -41.86 17.02
CA ASP A 71 12.89 -40.58 17.44
C ASP A 71 13.81 -39.40 17.11
N SER A 72 15.12 -39.57 17.28
CA SER A 72 16.12 -38.57 16.89
C SER A 72 16.15 -38.35 15.38
N ASN A 73 16.02 -39.41 14.58
CA ASN A 73 16.00 -39.34 13.12
C ASN A 73 14.73 -38.65 12.60
N VAL A 74 13.58 -38.89 13.24
CA VAL A 74 12.31 -38.23 12.90
C VAL A 74 12.40 -36.73 13.16
N VAL A 75 12.96 -36.30 14.29
CA VAL A 75 13.15 -34.87 14.61
C VAL A 75 14.08 -34.20 13.60
N MET A 76 15.21 -34.82 13.26
CA MET A 76 16.13 -34.28 12.24
C MET A 76 15.48 -34.21 10.86
N ALA A 77 14.69 -35.22 10.46
CA ALA A 77 13.98 -35.20 9.19
C ALA A 77 12.93 -34.08 9.12
N LEU A 78 12.20 -33.86 10.22
CA LEU A 78 11.24 -32.76 10.33
C LEU A 78 11.94 -31.40 10.25
N ASP A 79 13.07 -31.22 10.95
CA ASP A 79 13.86 -29.98 10.92
C ASP A 79 14.34 -29.64 9.49
N VAL A 80 14.80 -30.65 8.74
CA VAL A 80 15.17 -30.49 7.33
C VAL A 80 13.96 -30.08 6.47
N VAL A 81 12.77 -30.65 6.72
CA VAL A 81 11.55 -30.29 5.98
C VAL A 81 11.11 -28.87 6.31
N PHE A 82 11.15 -28.47 7.58
CA PHE A 82 10.81 -27.10 7.99
C PHE A 82 11.79 -26.09 7.42
N SER A 83 13.09 -26.35 7.48
CA SER A 83 14.14 -25.49 6.93
C SER A 83 13.98 -25.30 5.41
N LYS A 84 13.73 -26.39 4.66
CA LYS A 84 13.45 -26.28 3.22
C LYS A 84 12.18 -25.49 2.92
N ARG A 85 11.16 -25.61 3.78
CA ARG A 85 9.90 -24.87 3.64
C ARG A 85 10.11 -23.37 3.89
N THR A 86 10.86 -22.98 4.92
CA THR A 86 11.16 -21.58 5.21
C THR A 86 12.03 -20.95 4.13
N GLU A 87 13.05 -21.66 3.63
CA GLU A 87 13.87 -21.21 2.49
C GLU A 87 13.01 -20.97 1.23
N MET A 88 12.13 -21.91 0.90
CA MET A 88 11.22 -21.77 -0.24
C MET A 88 10.23 -20.61 -0.07
N GLU A 89 9.75 -20.38 1.15
CA GLU A 89 8.85 -19.28 1.47
C GLU A 89 9.55 -17.92 1.32
N ILE A 90 10.78 -17.79 1.83
CA ILE A 90 11.62 -16.61 1.66
C ILE A 90 11.88 -16.36 0.17
N ALA A 91 12.28 -17.38 -0.59
CA ALA A 91 12.53 -17.24 -2.03
C ALA A 91 11.27 -16.85 -2.82
N ARG A 92 10.09 -17.33 -2.40
CA ARG A 92 8.81 -16.91 -2.99
C ARG A 92 8.48 -15.46 -2.68
N GLU A 93 8.74 -15.03 -1.45
CA GLU A 93 8.44 -13.66 -1.03
C GLU A 93 9.40 -12.66 -1.68
N THR A 94 10.69 -12.97 -1.77
CA THR A 94 11.65 -12.13 -2.51
C THR A 94 11.27 -12.03 -3.99
N ALA A 95 10.89 -13.14 -4.64
CA ALA A 95 10.43 -13.12 -6.03
C ALA A 95 9.14 -12.30 -6.22
N ARG A 96 8.25 -12.27 -5.23
CA ARG A 96 7.06 -11.40 -5.24
C ARG A 96 7.43 -9.94 -5.11
N GLN A 97 8.29 -9.60 -4.16
CA GLN A 97 8.76 -8.23 -3.93
C GLN A 97 9.50 -7.69 -5.17
N GLU A 98 10.41 -8.46 -5.76
CA GLU A 98 11.09 -8.07 -7.00
C GLU A 98 10.10 -7.79 -8.14
N ARG A 99 9.08 -8.65 -8.28
CA ARG A 99 8.03 -8.46 -9.28
C ARG A 99 7.20 -7.20 -9.01
N GLU A 100 6.92 -6.90 -7.76
CA GLU A 100 6.20 -5.69 -7.36
C GLU A 100 7.02 -4.43 -7.64
N MET A 101 8.29 -4.43 -7.25
CA MET A 101 9.23 -3.34 -7.54
C MET A 101 9.39 -3.08 -9.04
N ALA A 102 9.48 -4.14 -9.84
CA ALA A 102 9.53 -4.03 -11.29
C ALA A 102 8.24 -3.42 -11.87
N ARG A 103 7.07 -3.79 -11.33
CA ARG A 103 5.78 -3.20 -11.72
C ARG A 103 5.71 -1.73 -11.35
N GLU A 104 6.16 -1.37 -10.15
CA GLU A 104 6.11 0.01 -9.67
C GLU A 104 7.05 0.92 -10.46
N THR A 105 8.26 0.44 -10.75
CA THR A 105 9.21 1.15 -11.61
C THR A 105 8.65 1.34 -13.03
N ALA A 106 8.00 0.32 -13.58
CA ALA A 106 7.34 0.43 -14.88
C ALA A 106 6.15 1.40 -14.89
N ARG A 107 5.40 1.51 -13.78
CA ARG A 107 4.33 2.51 -13.62
C ARG A 107 4.91 3.92 -13.55
N GLN A 108 5.92 4.13 -12.70
CA GLN A 108 6.57 5.44 -12.57
C GLN A 108 7.15 5.91 -13.91
N ALA A 109 7.85 5.04 -14.63
CA ALA A 109 8.39 5.38 -15.95
C ALA A 109 7.31 5.79 -16.97
N ARG A 110 6.10 5.22 -16.87
CA ARG A 110 4.97 5.60 -17.73
C ARG A 110 4.40 6.96 -17.35
N GLU A 111 4.23 7.22 -16.06
CA GLU A 111 3.76 8.53 -15.57
C GLU A 111 4.78 9.63 -15.91
N ASP A 112 6.07 9.41 -15.67
CA ASP A 112 7.13 10.36 -16.05
C ASP A 112 7.14 10.64 -17.55
N ALA A 113 6.96 9.61 -18.38
CA ALA A 113 6.87 9.78 -19.83
C ALA A 113 5.63 10.57 -20.26
N LYS A 114 4.50 10.37 -19.57
CA LYS A 114 3.25 11.10 -19.82
C LYS A 114 3.37 12.55 -19.38
N GLU A 115 3.96 12.81 -18.22
CA GLU A 115 4.22 14.14 -17.71
C GLU A 115 5.16 14.91 -18.65
N LYS A 116 6.29 14.32 -19.05
CA LYS A 116 7.22 14.96 -20.00
C LYS A 116 6.55 15.30 -21.33
N ARG A 117 5.68 14.43 -21.84
CA ARG A 117 4.90 14.71 -23.06
C ARG A 117 3.94 15.88 -22.85
N TYR A 118 3.22 15.90 -21.73
CA TYR A 118 2.27 16.95 -21.42
C TYR A 118 2.97 18.31 -21.24
N VAL A 119 4.03 18.36 -20.43
CA VAL A 119 4.83 19.57 -20.20
C VAL A 119 5.45 20.07 -21.51
N GLY A 120 6.00 19.15 -22.32
CA GLY A 120 6.53 19.49 -23.64
C GLY A 120 5.48 20.08 -24.59
N ALA A 121 4.29 19.47 -24.64
CA ALA A 121 3.18 19.96 -25.45
C ALA A 121 2.72 21.36 -25.00
N LEU A 122 2.57 21.56 -23.68
CA LEU A 122 2.18 22.84 -23.11
C LEU A 122 3.21 23.94 -23.41
N ALA A 123 4.50 23.65 -23.27
CA ALA A 123 5.57 24.59 -23.58
C ALA A 123 5.58 24.98 -25.08
N MET A 124 5.30 24.01 -25.97
CA MET A 124 5.19 24.29 -27.40
C MET A 124 3.96 25.15 -27.73
N GLU A 125 2.83 24.91 -27.09
CA GLU A 125 1.61 25.70 -27.26
C GLU A 125 1.80 27.14 -26.76
N GLN A 126 2.44 27.33 -25.60
CA GLN A 126 2.81 28.64 -25.09
C GLN A 126 3.73 29.39 -26.05
N ARG A 127 4.78 28.73 -26.55
CA ARG A 127 5.67 29.34 -27.55
C ARG A 127 4.93 29.72 -28.84
N LYS A 128 3.97 28.91 -29.27
CA LYS A 128 3.15 29.20 -30.46
C LYS A 128 2.31 30.46 -30.22
N TYR A 129 1.67 30.56 -29.05
CA TYR A 129 0.91 31.75 -28.68
C TYR A 129 1.78 33.00 -28.66
N GLU A 130 2.95 32.93 -28.00
CA GLU A 130 3.89 34.05 -27.97
C GLU A 130 4.39 34.44 -29.37
N PHE A 131 4.63 33.47 -30.25
CA PHE A 131 5.08 33.73 -31.61
C PHE A 131 4.00 34.45 -32.41
N GLU A 132 2.75 33.99 -32.35
CA GLU A 132 1.64 34.64 -33.03
C GLU A 132 1.37 36.04 -32.48
N GLU A 133 1.44 36.22 -31.15
CA GLU A 133 1.32 37.53 -30.51
C GLU A 133 2.42 38.48 -31.01
N ARG A 134 3.70 38.06 -30.97
CA ARG A 134 4.83 38.88 -31.46
C ARG A 134 4.68 39.23 -32.93
N LYS A 135 4.17 38.31 -33.75
CA LYS A 135 3.93 38.51 -35.19
C LYS A 135 2.84 39.58 -35.41
N MET A 136 1.69 39.46 -34.75
CA MET A 136 0.62 40.46 -34.81
C MET A 136 1.08 41.83 -34.32
N GLU A 137 1.81 41.87 -33.20
CA GLU A 137 2.38 43.11 -32.69
C GLU A 137 3.38 43.75 -33.67
N MET A 138 4.18 42.93 -34.36
CA MET A 138 5.11 43.41 -35.39
C MET A 138 4.38 43.99 -36.59
N GLU A 139 3.29 43.37 -37.02
CA GLU A 139 2.43 43.89 -38.09
C GLU A 139 1.87 45.26 -37.72
N ILE A 140 1.35 45.43 -36.50
CA ILE A 140 0.85 46.71 -35.99
C ILE A 140 1.96 47.78 -35.93
N ILE A 141 3.15 47.42 -35.44
CA ILE A 141 4.30 48.34 -35.35
C ILE A 141 4.77 48.77 -36.74
N ASN A 142 4.78 47.88 -37.73
CA ASN A 142 5.31 48.14 -39.06
C ASN A 142 4.27 48.65 -40.06
N GLN A 143 2.98 48.67 -39.69
CA GLN A 143 1.90 49.15 -40.55
C GLN A 143 2.20 50.55 -41.11
N ASP A 144 2.08 50.75 -42.42
CA ASP A 144 2.13 52.12 -42.95
C ASP A 144 0.82 52.84 -42.64
N LEU A 145 0.93 54.02 -42.02
CA LEU A 145 -0.19 54.85 -41.61
C LEU A 145 -0.53 55.94 -42.65
N SER A 146 0.29 56.09 -43.70
CA SER A 146 0.12 57.14 -44.71
C SER A 146 -1.22 57.08 -45.45
N SER A 147 -1.75 55.86 -45.64
CA SER A 147 -2.99 55.58 -46.37
C SER A 147 -4.25 55.58 -45.52
N LEU A 148 -4.12 55.71 -44.20
CA LEU A 148 -5.25 55.64 -43.26
C LEU A 148 -5.86 57.03 -43.00
N ASP A 149 -7.12 57.04 -42.55
CA ASP A 149 -7.75 58.26 -42.04
C ASP A 149 -7.19 58.66 -40.65
N ASP A 150 -7.54 59.85 -40.17
CA ASP A 150 -6.94 60.39 -38.94
C ASP A 150 -7.36 59.62 -37.67
N ASP A 151 -8.59 59.11 -37.63
CA ASP A 151 -9.09 58.29 -36.51
C ASP A 151 -8.35 56.94 -36.44
N GLN A 152 -8.19 56.29 -37.60
CA GLN A 152 -7.42 55.05 -37.73
C GLN A 152 -5.95 55.27 -37.36
N LYS A 153 -5.34 56.38 -37.79
CA LYS A 153 -3.96 56.72 -37.42
C LYS A 153 -3.81 56.84 -35.91
N GLU A 154 -4.71 57.55 -35.23
CA GLU A 154 -4.65 57.68 -33.78
C GLU A 154 -4.85 56.35 -33.06
N TYR A 155 -5.78 55.51 -33.55
CA TYR A 155 -5.97 54.15 -33.04
C TYR A 155 -4.69 53.30 -33.11
N TYR A 156 -4.03 53.27 -34.27
CA TYR A 156 -2.79 52.51 -34.44
C TYR A 156 -1.62 53.09 -33.62
N LYS A 157 -1.53 54.42 -33.48
CA LYS A 157 -0.54 55.07 -32.61
C LYS A 157 -0.73 54.66 -31.14
N MET A 158 -1.96 54.63 -30.66
CA MET A 158 -2.29 54.16 -29.31
C MET A 158 -1.86 52.69 -29.13
N LEU A 159 -2.26 51.80 -30.05
CA LEU A 159 -1.87 50.38 -29.99
C LEU A 159 -0.36 50.19 -29.98
N ARG A 160 0.39 50.96 -30.79
CA ARG A 160 1.86 50.90 -30.79
C ARG A 160 2.47 51.24 -29.44
N ARG A 161 1.97 52.28 -28.78
CA ARG A 161 2.44 52.66 -27.44
C ARG A 161 2.18 51.53 -26.45
N ASP A 162 0.97 50.98 -26.43
CA ASP A 162 0.63 49.86 -25.54
C ASP A 162 1.53 48.64 -25.78
N ILE A 163 1.80 48.30 -27.05
CA ILE A 163 2.70 47.20 -27.41
C ILE A 163 4.12 47.46 -26.91
N ILE A 164 4.65 48.67 -27.12
CA ILE A 164 6.00 49.06 -26.67
C ILE A 164 6.09 48.95 -25.14
N ASP A 165 5.09 49.45 -24.42
CA ASP A 165 5.03 49.39 -22.96
C ASP A 165 4.99 47.95 -22.45
N ARG A 166 4.16 47.09 -23.05
CA ARG A 166 4.12 45.66 -22.71
C ARG A 166 5.44 44.96 -22.98
N ARG A 167 6.11 45.27 -24.09
CA ARG A 167 7.44 44.71 -24.43
C ARG A 167 8.50 45.17 -23.44
N SER A 168 8.49 46.44 -23.06
CA SER A 168 9.42 46.97 -22.05
C SER A 168 9.27 46.26 -20.71
N LYS A 169 8.03 45.97 -20.28
CA LYS A 169 7.75 45.24 -19.03
C LYS A 169 8.15 43.77 -19.07
N ARG A 170 8.09 43.13 -20.25
CA ARG A 170 8.51 41.74 -20.47
C ARG A 170 10.03 41.55 -20.55
N SER A 171 10.78 42.62 -20.76
CA SER A 171 12.25 42.59 -20.92
C SER A 171 13.03 42.76 -19.61
N ILE A 172 12.35 42.85 -18.47
CA ILE A 172 12.90 42.94 -17.11
C ILE A 172 12.68 41.59 -16.42
#